data_AF-A0A5C8F3T0-F1
#
_entry.id   AF-A0A5C8F3T0-F1
#
_cell.length_a   1.000
_cell.length_b   1.000
_cell.length_c   1.000
_cell.angle_alpha   90.00
_cell.angle_beta   90.00
_cell.angle_gamma   90.00
#
_symmetry.space_group_name_H-M   'P 1'
#
loop_
_entity.id
_entity.type
_entity.pdbx_description
1 polymer ?
#
loop_
_entity_poly.entity_id
_entity_poly.type
_entity_poly.pdbx_seq_one_letter_code
_entity_poly.pdbx_strand_id
1 'polypeptide(L)' 'MGLWDLIKEGAEFVGDKYKDFNGEVNKFKAQYSNYDDEHLKRLFNSTSGARKIAIASILKERGIVRR' A
#
# COMPACT_ATOMS: atom_id res chain seq x y z
N MET A 1 -5.17 9.33 -12.88
CA MET A 1 -5.28 7.88 -12.62
C MET A 1 -4.36 7.58 -11.45
N GLY A 2 -4.93 7.25 -10.29
CA GLY A 2 -4.16 7.08 -9.06
C GLY A 2 -3.44 5.74 -9.01
N LEU A 3 -2.41 5.62 -8.19
CA LEU A 3 -1.75 4.34 -7.87
C LEU A 3 -2.76 3.24 -7.50
N TRP A 4 -3.89 3.63 -6.91
CA TRP A 4 -5.02 2.76 -6.58
C TRP A 4 -5.83 2.29 -7.79
N ASP A 5 -6.00 3.11 -8.82
CA ASP A 5 -6.60 2.69 -10.09
C ASP A 5 -5.70 1.66 -10.77
N LEU A 6 -4.38 1.88 -10.82
CA LEU A 6 -3.42 0.93 -11.41
C LEU A 6 -3.43 -0.44 -10.73
N ILE A 7 -3.59 -0.48 -9.40
CA ILE A 7 -3.73 -1.73 -8.65
C ILE A 7 -5.04 -2.43 -8.99
N LYS A 8 -6.14 -1.66 -9.08
CA LYS A 8 -7.47 -2.20 -9.32
C LYS A 8 -7.66 -2.67 -10.77
N GLU A 9 -7.13 -1.91 -11.71
CA GLU A 9 -7.12 -2.19 -13.15
C GLU A 9 -6.15 -3.35 -13.46
N GLY A 10 -5.02 -3.45 -12.75
CA GLY A 10 -4.13 -4.61 -12.79
C GLY A 10 -4.75 -5.88 -12.19
N ALA A 11 -5.68 -5.77 -11.24
CA ALA A 11 -6.33 -6.91 -10.58
C ALA A 11 -7.32 -7.67 -11.49
N GLU A 12 -7.96 -6.99 -12.45
CA GLU A 12 -8.83 -7.65 -13.43
C GLU A 12 -8.03 -8.34 -14.56
N PHE A 13 -6.78 -7.96 -14.78
CA PHE A 13 -6.02 -8.39 -15.97
C PHE A 13 -5.06 -9.58 -15.75
N VAL A 14 -4.77 -9.98 -14.51
CA VAL A 14 -3.78 -11.05 -14.21
C VAL A 14 -4.19 -11.86 -12.96
N GLY A 15 -4.98 -12.92 -13.18
CA GLY A 15 -5.52 -13.79 -12.12
C GLY A 15 -4.50 -14.58 -11.30
N ASP A 16 -3.23 -14.66 -11.72
CA ASP A 16 -2.22 -15.53 -11.06
C ASP A 16 -1.07 -14.75 -10.39
N LYS A 17 -0.57 -13.65 -10.98
CA LYS A 17 0.56 -12.87 -10.43
C LYS A 17 0.20 -11.92 -9.27
N TYR A 18 -1.08 -11.57 -9.11
CA TYR A 18 -1.50 -10.59 -8.10
C TYR A 18 -1.73 -11.17 -6.71
N LYS A 19 -1.86 -12.50 -6.60
CA LYS A 19 -1.98 -13.17 -5.29
C LYS A 19 -0.76 -12.88 -4.42
N ASP A 20 0.42 -12.88 -5.02
CA ASP A 20 1.68 -12.53 -4.36
C ASP A 20 1.75 -11.03 -4.05
N PHE A 21 1.39 -10.16 -4.99
CA PHE A 21 1.48 -8.71 -4.77
C PHE A 21 0.51 -8.21 -3.68
N ASN A 22 -0.73 -8.68 -3.70
CA ASN A 22 -1.70 -8.36 -2.64
C ASN A 22 -1.32 -9.04 -1.32
N GLY A 23 -0.74 -10.24 -1.38
CA GLY A 23 -0.18 -10.93 -0.21
C GLY A 23 0.98 -10.15 0.42
N GLU A 24 1.90 -9.62 -0.39
CA GLU A 24 3.01 -8.78 0.05
C GLU A 24 2.51 -7.44 0.61
N VAL A 25 1.61 -6.75 -0.10
CA VAL A 25 1.00 -5.51 0.39
C VAL A 25 0.31 -5.75 1.73
N ASN A 26 -0.45 -6.84 1.89
CA ASN A 26 -1.14 -7.15 3.13
C ASN A 26 -0.17 -7.55 4.27
N LYS A 27 0.92 -8.28 3.95
CA LYS A 27 2.00 -8.57 4.91
C LYS A 27 2.68 -7.30 5.39
N PHE A 28 3.07 -6.42 4.47
CA PHE A 28 3.65 -5.13 4.81
C PHE A 28 2.65 -4.26 5.58
N LYS A 29 1.38 -4.30 5.20
CA LYS A 29 0.31 -3.59 5.91
C LYS A 29 0.21 -4.05 7.36
N ALA A 30 0.20 -5.36 7.61
CA ALA A 30 0.19 -5.91 8.96
C ALA A 30 1.45 -5.52 9.75
N GLN A 31 2.64 -5.58 9.13
CA GLN A 31 3.90 -5.16 9.77
C GLN A 31 3.89 -3.67 10.14
N TYR A 32 3.40 -2.83 9.23
CA TYR A 32 3.37 -1.37 9.39
C TYR A 32 2.13 -0.88 10.14
N SER A 33 1.14 -1.72 10.42
CA SER A 33 -0.05 -1.35 11.18
C SER A 33 0.26 -0.92 12.61
N ASN A 34 1.38 -1.38 13.17
CA ASN A 34 1.87 -0.99 14.49
C ASN A 34 2.83 0.21 14.45
N TYR A 35 3.16 0.72 13.26
CA TYR A 35 4.06 1.87 13.13
C TYR A 35 3.28 3.16 13.36
N ASP A 36 3.99 4.15 13.92
CA ASP A 36 3.47 5.49 14.12
C ASP A 36 3.36 6.26 12.80
N ASP A 37 2.49 7.26 12.77
CA ASP A 37 2.14 8.00 11.55
C ASP A 37 3.32 8.76 10.97
N GLU A 38 4.16 9.35 11.82
CA GLU A 38 5.41 9.99 11.39
C GLU A 38 6.38 8.98 10.76
N HIS A 39 6.43 7.79 11.32
CA HIS A 39 7.31 6.72 10.86
C HIS A 39 6.85 6.19 9.50
N LEU A 40 5.53 6.01 9.34
CA LEU A 40 4.88 5.66 8.08
C LEU A 40 5.15 6.73 7.00
N LYS A 41 5.03 8.02 7.31
CA LYS A 41 5.34 9.10 6.35
C LYS A 41 6.79 9.08 5.88
N ARG A 42 7.75 8.86 6.80
CA ARG A 42 9.17 8.74 6.44
C ARG A 42 9.42 7.51 5.56
N LEU A 43 8.87 6.36 5.94
CA LEU A 43 8.96 5.12 5.17
C LEU A 43 8.32 5.27 3.79
N PHE A 44 7.17 5.94 3.68
CA PHE A 44 6.50 6.20 2.41
C PHE A 44 7.36 7.00 1.44
N ASN A 45 8.09 8.00 1.94
CA ASN A 45 9.02 8.78 1.13
C ASN A 45 10.29 7.99 0.77
N SER A 46 10.74 7.09 1.64
CA SER A 46 11.96 6.31 1.45
C SER A 46 11.74 4.99 0.67
N THR A 47 10.50 4.55 0.48
CA THR A 47 10.18 3.25 -0.10
C THR A 47 9.39 3.36 -1.40
N SER A 48 9.31 2.25 -2.15
CA SER A 48 8.66 2.14 -3.46
C SER A 48 7.98 0.77 -3.60
N GLY A 49 7.11 0.63 -4.61
CA GLY A 49 6.40 -0.63 -4.90
C GLY A 49 5.35 -1.01 -3.83
N ALA A 50 5.25 -2.31 -3.52
CA ALA A 50 4.25 -2.89 -2.61
C ALA A 50 4.29 -2.28 -1.20
N ARG A 51 5.48 -1.97 -0.67
CA ARG A 51 5.64 -1.32 0.64
C ARG A 51 5.01 0.07 0.66
N LYS A 52 5.22 0.84 -0.40
CA LYS A 52 4.69 2.20 -0.53
C LYS A 52 3.16 2.18 -0.59
N ILE A 53 2.61 1.21 -1.29
CA ILE A 53 1.17 0.98 -1.40
C ILE A 53 0.59 0.58 -0.04
N ALA A 54 1.22 -0.34 0.68
CA ALA A 54 0.79 -0.77 2.01
C ALA A 54 0.75 0.40 3.00
N ILE A 55 1.81 1.22 3.01
CA ILE A 55 1.89 2.41 3.87
C ILE A 55 0.83 3.44 3.46
N ALA A 56 0.64 3.66 2.15
CA ALA A 56 -0.42 4.54 1.66
C ALA A 56 -1.82 4.07 2.07
N SER A 57 -2.08 2.75 2.07
CA SER A 57 -3.33 2.19 2.60
C SER A 57 -3.54 2.54 4.05
N ILE A 58 -2.53 2.32 4.89
CA ILE A 58 -2.63 2.58 6.34
C ILE A 58 -2.86 4.06 6.59
N LEU A 59 -2.07 4.93 5.95
CA LEU A 59 -2.21 6.38 6.09
C LEU A 59 -3.59 6.88 5.59
N LYS A 60 -4.16 6.23 4.57
CA LYS A 60 -5.51 6.52 4.09
C LYS A 60 -6.59 6.02 5.04
N GLU A 61 -6.46 4.81 5.60
CA GLU A 61 -7.38 4.25 6.60
C GLU A 61 -7.38 5.05 7.90
N ARG A 62 -6.21 5.54 8.32
CA ARG A 62 -6.07 6.45 9.46
C ARG A 62 -6.57 7.87 9.18
N GLY A 63 -6.99 8.17 7.95
CA GLY A 63 -7.53 9.48 7.57
C GLY A 63 -6.50 10.59 7.40
N ILE A 64 -5.21 10.25 7.35
CA ILE A 64 -4.08 11.19 7.37
C ILE A 64 -3.77 11.70 5.96
N VAL A 65 -4.00 10.88 4.93
CA VAL A 65 -3.85 11.27 3.54
C VAL A 65 -5.24 11.42 2.94
N ARG A 66 -5.76 12.65 2.96
CA ARG A 66 -7.01 13.02 2.29
C ARG A 66 -6.69 13.89 1.08
N ARG A 67 -7.02 13.32 -0.09
CA ARG A 67 -6.95 13.84 -1.47
C ARG A 67 -5.57 13.93 -2.10
#